data_AF-A0A9X7G4R6-F1
#
_entry.id   AF-A0A9X7G4R6-F1
#
_cell.length_a   1.000
_cell.length_b   1.000
_cell.length_c   1.000
_cell.angle_alpha   90.00
_cell.angle_beta   90.00
_cell.angle_gamma   90.00
#
_symmetry.space_group_name_H-M   'P 1'
#
loop_
_entity.id
_entity.type
_entity.pdbx_description
1 polymer ?
#
loop_
_entity_poly.entity_id
_entity_poly.type
_entity_poly.pdbx_seq_one_letter_code
_entity_poly.pdbx_strand_id
1 'polypeptide(L)'
;AFYGPYGIYLWEIFFHIPFLIAVRFQTEQRYELAERWLKFIFNSSGYRDEDGNLLKDQKDNVRYWNVVPLQKSKEWDETLSLSTTDPDGIAMADPMHYKFAIFIRTIEFLIERGDHAYRMLERDTLTEAKMYYIQASQLLGPRPKTHINNSWPELTLESEANAMSAEPTRSNSEITPIMQLREFLKKENGHFLPPYNDELLVFWDKIELRLYNLRHNLSLDGQPLNLPLFTEPMNPRELQVKYSTGDGLEGSAASFPSLGSIYRFPIVIDRARTAVNSVIQFGNALENALTKQDTEAMTLLLQSQQQIILQQTRDIQEKNLDSLQASLEATMIARASAESTKTYYAGLAEKWMSDNETRSLTLRTEAGSINKSSAVTMTIAGALDMAPNVFGLATGGSRWGAASYAVAQGLQVSANVKEQTATIMDISENYRRRRDDWMLQRDVAEQEEAQLNSQIVALQEQINMARKQIVMSETEQAHAQAIYQLQSTRFTSQALYNWMVGRLSSLYYQMYDATLSLCWMAKNALEKEIGNDKTTGIFTLPAWNDLYQGLLAGEMLMVELQKLDNLWLEENKRG
;
A
#
# COMPACT_ATOMS: atom_id res chain seq x y z
N ALA A 1 1.73 23.11 58.35
CA ALA A 1 1.95 24.16 57.32
C ALA A 1 1.01 23.94 56.13
N PHE A 2 1.18 22.88 55.33
CA PHE A 2 0.36 22.60 54.13
C PHE A 2 -1.13 22.30 54.39
N TYR A 3 -1.51 21.90 55.61
CA TYR A 3 -2.92 21.67 56.01
C TYR A 3 -3.48 22.81 56.91
N GLY A 4 -2.80 23.95 56.97
CA GLY A 4 -3.22 25.11 57.77
C GLY A 4 -4.03 26.13 56.96
N PRO A 5 -4.38 27.30 57.54
CA PRO A 5 -5.17 28.34 56.85
C PRO A 5 -4.47 28.91 55.59
N TYR A 6 -3.13 28.87 55.55
CA TYR A 6 -2.34 29.24 54.36
C TYR A 6 -1.92 28.04 53.51
N GLY A 7 -2.51 26.86 53.74
CA GLY A 7 -2.13 25.60 53.09
C GLY A 7 -2.27 25.65 51.57
N ILE A 8 -3.34 26.28 51.06
CA ILE A 8 -3.61 26.43 49.63
C ILE A 8 -2.47 27.18 48.93
N TYR A 9 -2.02 28.32 49.47
CA TYR A 9 -0.92 29.09 48.89
C TYR A 9 0.40 28.31 48.89
N LEU A 10 0.64 27.47 49.89
CA LEU A 10 1.82 26.61 49.93
C LEU A 10 1.75 25.52 48.86
N TRP A 11 0.59 24.90 48.67
CA TRP A 11 0.37 23.95 47.56
C TRP A 11 0.53 24.63 46.20
N GLU A 12 0.02 25.85 46.05
CA GLU A 12 0.15 26.63 44.82
C GLU A 12 1.62 26.91 44.49
N ILE A 13 2.38 27.48 45.43
CA ILE A 13 3.77 27.88 45.22
C ILE A 13 4.70 26.69 44.98
N PHE A 14 4.55 25.61 45.75
CA PHE A 14 5.52 24.51 45.73
C PHE A 14 5.14 23.38 44.77
N PHE A 15 3.86 23.24 44.41
CA PHE A 15 3.39 22.16 43.53
C PHE A 15 2.75 22.69 42.25
N HIS A 16 1.66 23.47 42.33
CA HIS A 16 0.89 23.84 41.13
C HIS A 16 1.64 24.80 40.20
N ILE A 17 2.36 25.80 40.72
CA ILE A 17 3.14 26.74 39.89
C ILE A 17 4.25 26.00 39.14
N PRO A 18 5.15 25.23 39.80
CA PRO A 18 6.16 24.48 39.06
C PRO A 18 5.57 23.49 38.07
N PHE A 19 4.43 22.85 38.42
CA PHE A 19 3.78 21.89 37.54
C PHE A 19 3.18 22.57 36.31
N LEU A 20 2.42 23.65 36.48
CA LEU A 20 1.84 24.44 35.39
C LEU A 20 2.92 24.98 34.44
N ILE A 21 4.02 25.51 35.00
CA ILE A 21 5.13 26.03 34.21
C ILE A 21 5.81 24.91 33.42
N ALA A 22 6.05 23.75 34.03
CA ALA A 22 6.60 22.59 33.35
C ALA A 22 5.70 22.12 32.20
N VAL A 23 4.40 21.97 32.45
CA VAL A 23 3.41 21.59 31.43
C VAL A 23 3.38 22.61 30.31
N ARG A 24 3.38 23.91 30.62
CA ARG A 24 3.38 24.97 29.61
C ARG A 24 4.64 24.92 28.74
N PHE A 25 5.82 24.75 29.34
CA PHE A 25 7.06 24.61 28.57
C PHE A 25 7.05 23.36 27.69
N GLN A 26 6.49 22.26 28.18
CA GLN A 26 6.34 21.03 27.40
C GLN A 26 5.38 21.23 26.21
N THR A 27 4.23 21.92 26.41
CA THR A 27 3.32 22.25 25.29
C THR A 27 3.96 23.11 24.21
N GLU A 28 4.91 23.97 24.61
CA GLU A 28 5.69 24.81 23.71
C GLU A 28 6.99 24.13 23.24
N GLN A 29 7.15 22.82 23.49
CA GLN A 29 8.31 21.99 23.10
C GLN A 29 9.66 22.49 23.64
N ARG A 30 9.68 23.27 24.73
CA ARG A 30 10.89 23.74 25.41
C ARG A 30 11.34 22.72 26.45
N TYR A 31 11.82 21.57 25.99
CA TYR A 31 12.03 20.39 26.82
C TYR A 31 13.04 20.58 27.96
N GLU A 32 14.15 21.30 27.74
CA GLU A 32 15.16 21.52 28.79
C GLU A 32 14.61 22.33 29.97
N LEU A 33 13.79 23.34 29.68
CA LEU A 33 13.13 24.12 30.72
C LEU A 33 12.05 23.29 31.41
N ALA A 34 11.22 22.58 30.65
CA ALA A 34 10.21 21.70 31.23
C ALA A 34 10.83 20.68 32.19
N GLU A 35 11.93 20.04 31.81
CA GLU A 35 12.66 19.10 32.67
C GLU A 35 13.14 19.77 33.96
N ARG A 36 13.72 20.97 33.87
CA ARG A 36 14.17 21.73 35.04
C ARG A 36 13.03 22.03 36.00
N TRP A 37 11.86 22.40 35.48
CA TRP A 37 10.69 22.72 36.30
C TRP A 37 10.02 21.47 36.89
N LEU A 38 9.97 20.36 36.17
CA LEU A 38 9.56 19.06 36.73
C LEU A 38 10.50 18.62 37.87
N LYS A 39 11.80 18.84 37.70
CA LYS A 39 12.83 18.59 38.72
C LYS A 39 12.69 19.46 39.97
N PHE A 40 11.87 20.51 39.99
CA PHE A 40 11.54 21.19 41.25
C PHE A 40 10.55 20.40 42.10
N ILE A 41 9.80 19.46 41.51
CA ILE A 41 8.83 18.62 42.21
C ILE A 41 9.40 17.22 42.43
N PHE A 42 9.85 16.56 41.36
CA PHE A 42 10.31 15.17 41.36
C PHE A 42 11.63 15.01 40.59
N ASN A 43 12.60 14.35 41.22
CA ASN A 43 13.86 14.00 40.59
C ASN A 43 14.25 12.56 40.95
N SER A 44 14.24 11.66 39.97
CA SER A 44 14.59 10.25 40.15
C SER A 44 16.06 10.00 40.48
N SER A 45 16.95 10.96 40.18
CA SER A 45 18.37 10.90 40.55
C SER A 45 18.64 11.42 41.97
N GLY A 46 17.59 11.87 42.68
CA GLY A 46 17.67 12.49 43.99
C GLY A 46 18.17 13.95 43.93
N TYR A 47 17.94 14.68 45.02
CA TYR A 47 18.47 16.04 45.21
C TYR A 47 19.84 16.01 45.88
N ARG A 48 20.70 16.98 45.55
CA ARG A 48 22.06 17.08 46.11
C ARG A 48 22.29 18.42 46.81
N ASP A 49 23.14 18.42 47.82
CA ASP A 49 23.66 19.65 48.44
C ASP A 49 24.78 20.29 47.61
N GLU A 50 25.31 21.43 48.08
CA GLU A 50 26.40 22.17 47.44
C GLU A 50 27.70 21.33 47.33
N ASP A 51 27.88 20.37 48.24
CA ASP A 51 29.03 19.44 48.28
C ASP A 51 28.82 18.19 47.40
N GLY A 52 27.66 18.06 46.75
CA GLY A 52 27.32 16.98 45.84
C GLY A 52 26.76 15.71 46.50
N ASN A 53 26.55 15.70 47.82
CA ASN A 53 25.97 14.58 48.55
C ASN A 53 24.45 14.52 48.37
N LEU A 54 23.89 13.30 48.33
CA LEU A 54 22.45 13.13 48.23
C LEU A 54 21.76 13.64 49.51
N LEU A 55 20.76 14.49 49.32
CA LEU A 55 19.90 14.95 50.41
C LEU A 55 19.06 13.77 50.90
N LYS A 56 19.15 13.51 52.20
CA LYS A 56 18.40 12.46 52.87
C LYS A 56 17.43 13.04 53.89
N ASP A 57 16.33 12.34 54.13
CA ASP A 57 15.39 12.65 55.20
C ASP A 57 15.96 12.24 56.58
N GLN A 58 15.29 12.63 57.67
CA GLN A 58 15.64 12.32 59.06
C GLN A 58 15.80 10.81 59.35
N LYS A 59 15.31 9.95 58.45
CA LYS A 59 15.39 8.47 58.52
C LYS A 59 16.40 7.87 57.52
N ASP A 60 17.36 8.66 57.05
CA ASP A 60 18.40 8.28 56.07
C ASP A 60 17.89 7.84 54.68
N ASN A 61 16.63 8.10 54.35
CA ASN A 61 16.07 7.83 53.02
C ASN A 61 16.41 8.95 52.05
N VAL A 62 16.82 8.61 50.82
CA VAL A 62 17.08 9.59 49.75
C VAL A 62 15.81 10.38 49.44
N ARG A 63 15.94 11.70 49.29
CA ARG A 63 14.86 12.61 48.91
C ARG A 63 14.68 12.59 47.39
N TYR A 64 13.52 12.11 46.93
CA TYR A 64 13.12 12.13 45.52
C TYR A 64 12.03 13.18 45.22
N TRP A 65 11.25 13.56 46.24
CA TRP A 65 10.22 14.59 46.14
C TRP A 65 10.66 15.85 46.90
N ASN A 66 10.65 16.99 46.21
CA ASN A 66 11.00 18.26 46.86
C ASN A 66 9.82 18.83 47.65
N VAL A 67 8.59 18.52 47.24
CA VAL A 67 7.36 18.98 47.89
C VAL A 67 7.09 18.13 49.14
N VAL A 68 7.02 18.79 50.30
CA VAL A 68 7.00 18.11 51.62
C VAL A 68 5.82 17.16 51.81
N PRO A 69 4.56 17.52 51.49
CA PRO A 69 3.44 16.58 51.56
C PRO A 69 3.62 15.34 50.70
N LEU A 70 4.19 15.49 49.50
CA LEU A 70 4.49 14.35 48.63
C LEU A 70 5.54 13.46 49.31
N GLN A 71 6.69 13.99 49.74
CA GLN A 71 7.72 13.16 50.37
C GLN A 71 7.20 12.38 51.61
N LYS A 72 6.26 12.93 52.38
CA LYS A 72 5.69 12.31 53.58
C LYS A 72 4.62 11.23 53.30
N SER A 73 3.80 11.41 52.25
CA SER A 73 2.81 10.41 51.87
C SER A 73 3.50 9.15 51.35
N LYS A 74 3.21 7.97 51.92
CA LYS A 74 3.85 6.69 51.53
C LYS A 74 2.88 5.69 50.91
N GLU A 75 1.63 5.74 51.35
CA GLU A 75 0.57 4.81 50.95
C GLU A 75 -0.67 5.63 50.59
N TRP A 76 -1.54 5.05 49.77
CA TRP A 76 -2.84 5.62 49.44
C TRP A 76 -3.70 5.66 50.71
N ASP A 77 -4.38 6.78 50.95
CA ASP A 77 -5.30 6.86 52.08
C ASP A 77 -6.62 6.16 51.71
N GLU A 78 -6.67 4.89 52.08
CA GLU A 78 -7.84 4.05 51.89
C GLU A 78 -9.03 4.44 52.77
N THR A 79 -8.82 5.24 53.82
CA THR A 79 -9.87 5.67 54.76
C THR A 79 -10.48 7.03 54.40
N LEU A 80 -9.89 7.73 53.44
CA LEU A 80 -10.30 9.05 53.00
C LEU A 80 -11.69 9.00 52.34
N SER A 81 -12.65 9.69 52.96
CA SER A 81 -14.01 9.91 52.45
C SER A 81 -14.26 11.41 52.30
N LEU A 82 -14.51 11.87 51.08
CA LEU A 82 -14.73 13.29 50.76
C LEU A 82 -15.97 13.45 49.90
N SER A 83 -16.87 14.36 50.28
CA SER A 83 -18.10 14.72 49.56
C SER A 83 -17.91 15.45 48.23
N THR A 84 -16.73 15.38 47.61
CA THR A 84 -16.42 16.05 46.34
C THR A 84 -16.10 15.04 45.24
N THR A 85 -16.46 15.38 44.00
CA THR A 85 -16.01 14.67 42.79
C THR A 85 -14.83 15.37 42.11
N ASP A 86 -14.35 16.47 42.68
CA ASP A 86 -13.22 17.22 42.16
C ASP A 86 -11.91 16.40 42.32
N PRO A 87 -11.22 16.03 41.24
CA PRO A 87 -9.98 15.25 41.31
C PRO A 87 -8.87 15.99 42.06
N ASP A 88 -8.81 17.32 41.99
CA ASP A 88 -7.81 18.10 42.72
C ASP A 88 -8.11 18.11 44.22
N GLY A 89 -9.38 18.28 44.61
CA GLY A 89 -9.81 18.13 46.00
C GLY A 89 -9.46 16.76 46.61
N ILE A 90 -9.60 15.69 45.83
CA ILE A 90 -9.21 14.33 46.23
C ILE A 90 -7.68 14.20 46.35
N ALA A 91 -6.93 14.75 45.38
CA ALA A 91 -5.48 14.67 45.34
C ALA A 91 -4.78 15.54 46.41
N MET A 92 -5.37 16.67 46.81
CA MET A 92 -4.87 17.47 47.92
C MET A 92 -5.00 16.75 49.27
N ALA A 93 -6.10 16.00 49.43
CA ALA A 93 -6.36 15.25 50.65
C ALA A 93 -5.54 13.96 50.73
N ASP A 94 -5.37 13.25 49.61
CA ASP A 94 -4.39 12.16 49.46
C ASP A 94 -3.34 12.50 48.38
N PRO A 95 -2.19 13.07 48.79
CA PRO A 95 -1.10 13.47 47.89
C PRO A 95 -0.50 12.36 47.02
N MET A 96 -0.86 11.08 47.24
CA MET A 96 -0.43 9.99 46.37
C MET A 96 -0.93 10.15 44.92
N HIS A 97 -2.14 10.70 44.74
CA HIS A 97 -2.68 11.00 43.42
C HIS A 97 -1.80 12.02 42.68
N TYR A 98 -1.34 13.07 43.37
CA TYR A 98 -0.41 14.05 42.79
C TYR A 98 0.96 13.46 42.47
N LYS A 99 1.48 12.54 43.29
CA LYS A 99 2.71 11.81 42.92
C LYS A 99 2.52 11.02 41.64
N PHE A 100 1.42 10.30 41.54
CA PHE A 100 1.12 9.48 40.39
C PHE A 100 0.95 10.33 39.12
N ALA A 101 0.28 11.48 39.23
CA ALA A 101 0.15 12.44 38.13
C ALA A 101 1.51 12.97 37.65
N ILE A 102 2.40 13.37 38.56
CA ILE A 102 3.76 13.84 38.20
C ILE A 102 4.59 12.70 37.59
N PHE A 103 4.43 11.48 38.09
CA PHE A 103 5.10 10.32 37.53
C PHE A 103 4.66 10.06 36.09
N ILE A 104 3.35 9.99 35.83
CA ILE A 104 2.79 9.87 34.47
C ILE A 104 3.34 11.00 33.60
N ARG A 105 3.29 12.25 34.09
CA ARG A 105 3.76 13.39 33.30
C ARG A 105 5.24 13.32 32.96
N THR A 106 6.06 12.79 33.87
CA THR A 106 7.50 12.60 33.64
C THR A 106 7.74 11.56 32.54
N ILE A 107 6.96 10.47 32.52
CA ILE A 107 7.02 9.45 31.47
C ILE A 107 6.58 10.02 30.12
N GLU A 108 5.46 10.76 30.08
CA GLU A 108 5.00 11.47 28.89
C GLU A 108 6.07 12.41 28.35
N PHE A 109 6.68 13.21 29.22
CA PHE A 109 7.76 14.13 28.87
C PHE A 109 8.94 13.39 28.20
N LEU A 110 9.37 12.26 28.76
CA LEU A 110 10.47 11.47 28.19
C LEU A 110 10.08 10.87 26.83
N ILE A 111 8.87 10.34 26.71
CA ILE A 111 8.37 9.79 25.44
C ILE A 111 8.28 10.90 24.39
N GLU A 112 7.75 12.07 24.72
CA GLU A 112 7.65 13.21 23.80
C GLU A 112 9.01 13.72 23.35
N ARG A 113 9.98 13.78 24.26
CA ARG A 113 11.36 14.16 23.91
C ARG A 113 12.02 13.12 23.01
N GLY A 114 11.78 11.84 23.28
CA GLY A 114 12.17 10.73 22.41
C GLY A 114 11.53 10.85 21.03
N ASP A 115 10.22 11.09 20.96
CA ASP A 115 9.45 11.24 19.72
C ASP A 115 9.91 12.47 18.91
N HIS A 116 10.30 13.57 19.57
CA HIS A 116 10.88 14.74 18.91
C HIS A 116 12.24 14.40 18.28
N ALA A 117 13.15 13.75 19.04
CA ALA A 117 14.46 13.34 18.51
C ALA A 117 14.33 12.28 17.39
N TYR A 118 13.36 11.39 17.48
CA TYR A 118 13.08 10.38 16.46
C TYR A 118 12.69 11.04 15.13
N ARG A 119 11.82 12.05 15.15
CA ARG A 119 11.35 12.72 13.93
C ARG A 119 12.44 13.42 13.12
N MET A 120 13.61 13.70 13.73
CA MET A 120 14.77 14.23 12.99
C MET A 120 15.40 13.20 12.05
N LEU A 121 15.24 11.90 12.32
CA LEU A 121 15.70 10.78 11.49
C LEU A 121 17.21 10.77 11.16
N GLU A 122 18.03 11.42 11.99
CA GLU A 122 19.48 11.32 11.93
C GLU A 122 19.97 10.19 12.83
N ARG A 123 21.06 9.49 12.46
CA ARG A 123 21.56 8.36 13.25
C ARG A 123 21.83 8.72 14.72
N ASP A 124 22.37 9.90 14.94
CA ASP A 124 22.75 10.37 16.28
C ASP A 124 21.50 10.77 17.08
N THR A 125 20.50 11.41 16.45
CA THR A 125 19.21 11.73 17.10
C THR A 125 18.35 10.49 17.35
N LEU A 126 18.44 9.45 16.51
CA LEU A 126 17.80 8.15 16.77
C LEU A 126 18.43 7.44 17.99
N THR A 127 19.73 7.65 18.21
CA THR A 127 20.41 7.16 19.40
C THR A 127 19.96 7.94 20.64
N GLU A 128 19.80 9.26 20.53
CA GLU A 128 19.21 10.10 21.58
C GLU A 128 17.76 9.69 21.89
N ALA A 129 16.93 9.47 20.88
CA ALA A 129 15.55 8.99 21.05
C ALA A 129 15.50 7.67 21.84
N LYS A 130 16.37 6.73 21.47
CA LYS A 130 16.51 5.44 22.17
C LYS A 130 16.84 5.63 23.65
N MET A 131 17.71 6.59 23.99
CA MET A 131 18.06 6.89 25.38
C MET A 131 16.83 7.31 26.19
N TYR A 132 16.00 8.21 25.66
CA TYR A 132 14.79 8.66 26.36
C TYR A 132 13.75 7.56 26.55
N TYR A 133 13.53 6.70 25.54
CA TYR A 133 12.62 5.55 25.69
C TYR A 133 13.13 4.52 26.70
N ILE A 134 14.44 4.27 26.75
CA ILE A 134 15.05 3.40 27.75
C ILE A 134 14.90 4.02 29.15
N GLN A 135 15.14 5.33 29.29
CA GLN A 135 14.97 6.03 30.56
C GLN A 135 13.51 5.95 31.04
N ALA A 136 12.55 6.18 30.14
CA ALA A 136 11.13 6.00 30.44
C ALA A 136 10.85 4.55 30.87
N SER A 137 11.38 3.55 30.16
CA SER A 137 11.20 2.14 30.52
C SER A 137 11.76 1.78 31.89
N GLN A 138 12.94 2.31 32.24
CA GLN A 138 13.58 2.08 33.52
C GLN A 138 12.80 2.71 34.69
N LEU A 139 12.26 3.92 34.51
CA LEU A 139 11.44 4.58 35.53
C LEU A 139 10.14 3.82 35.79
N LEU A 140 9.61 3.21 34.73
CA LEU A 140 8.26 2.66 34.71
C LEU A 140 8.28 1.20 35.23
N GLY A 141 9.43 0.51 35.12
CA GLY A 141 9.67 -0.83 35.67
C GLY A 141 9.30 -2.00 34.73
N PRO A 142 9.23 -3.24 35.23
CA PRO A 142 8.68 -4.35 34.45
C PRO A 142 7.17 -4.23 34.30
N ARG A 143 6.62 -4.61 33.13
CA ARG A 143 5.17 -4.69 32.91
C ARG A 143 4.51 -5.58 33.97
N PRO A 144 3.41 -5.14 34.61
CA PRO A 144 2.71 -5.97 35.59
C PRO A 144 2.20 -7.25 34.92
N LYS A 145 2.34 -8.38 35.60
CA LYS A 145 1.81 -9.66 35.13
C LYS A 145 0.30 -9.69 35.38
N THR A 146 -0.50 -9.57 34.33
CA THR A 146 -1.94 -9.86 34.42
C THR A 146 -2.13 -11.37 34.46
N HIS A 147 -2.70 -11.89 35.54
CA HIS A 147 -3.04 -13.31 35.61
C HIS A 147 -4.15 -13.61 34.59
N ILE A 148 -3.82 -14.33 33.52
CA ILE A 148 -4.77 -14.78 32.48
C ILE A 148 -5.67 -15.91 32.99
N ASN A 149 -5.34 -16.50 34.14
CA ASN A 149 -6.16 -17.54 34.74
C ASN A 149 -7.43 -16.87 35.30
N ASN A 150 -8.54 -16.96 34.56
CA ASN A 150 -9.85 -16.44 34.95
C ASN A 150 -10.25 -17.04 36.30
N SER A 151 -9.93 -16.33 37.38
CA SER A 151 -10.52 -16.56 38.70
C SER A 151 -11.98 -16.08 38.76
N TRP A 152 -12.49 -15.53 37.65
CA TRP A 152 -13.89 -15.15 37.48
C TRP A 152 -14.74 -16.39 37.10
N PRO A 153 -15.65 -16.86 37.98
CA PRO A 153 -16.52 -17.98 37.64
C PRO A 153 -17.60 -17.57 36.61
N GLU A 154 -18.14 -18.53 35.87
CA GLU A 154 -19.35 -18.31 35.06
C GLU A 154 -20.57 -18.14 35.97
N LEU A 155 -20.90 -16.88 36.27
CA LEU A 155 -21.96 -16.49 37.19
C LEU A 155 -23.15 -15.91 36.43
N THR A 156 -24.37 -16.08 36.95
CA THR A 156 -25.55 -15.40 36.38
C THR A 156 -25.60 -13.97 36.90
N LEU A 157 -26.18 -13.06 36.12
CA LEU A 157 -26.34 -11.67 36.56
C LEU A 157 -27.15 -11.58 37.87
N GLU A 158 -28.13 -12.46 38.05
CA GLU A 158 -28.93 -12.55 39.26
C GLU A 158 -28.10 -13.02 40.47
N SER A 159 -27.20 -14.00 40.30
CA SER A 159 -26.34 -14.44 41.41
C SER A 159 -25.37 -13.34 41.82
N GLU A 160 -24.81 -12.59 40.87
CA GLU A 160 -23.92 -11.46 41.18
C GLU A 160 -24.65 -10.29 41.83
N ALA A 161 -25.82 -9.91 41.29
CA ALA A 161 -26.62 -8.83 41.86
C ALA A 161 -27.07 -9.14 43.30
N ASN A 162 -27.32 -10.41 43.62
CA ASN A 162 -27.66 -10.87 44.97
C ASN A 162 -26.44 -10.99 45.89
N ALA A 163 -25.26 -11.29 45.35
CA ALA A 163 -24.00 -11.35 46.09
C ALA A 163 -23.47 -9.95 46.46
N MET A 164 -23.94 -8.91 45.76
CA MET A 164 -23.67 -7.51 46.12
C MET A 164 -24.45 -7.13 47.39
N SER A 165 -23.80 -7.14 48.55
CA SER A 165 -24.40 -6.76 49.83
C SER A 165 -24.33 -5.24 50.10
N ALA A 166 -23.67 -4.49 49.22
CA ALA A 166 -23.57 -3.04 49.29
C ALA A 166 -24.86 -2.37 48.78
N GLU A 167 -25.68 -1.83 49.68
CA GLU A 167 -26.81 -0.98 49.29
C GLU A 167 -26.30 0.29 48.58
N PRO A 168 -26.74 0.59 47.35
CA PRO A 168 -26.48 1.88 46.74
C PRO A 168 -27.30 2.93 47.50
N THR A 169 -26.72 3.55 48.52
CA THR A 169 -27.34 4.62 49.31
C THR A 169 -27.48 5.89 48.47
N ARG A 170 -28.44 5.90 47.53
CA ARG A 170 -28.89 7.10 46.80
C ARG A 170 -29.56 8.14 47.70
N SER A 171 -29.70 7.89 49.01
CA SER A 171 -30.48 8.74 49.92
C SER A 171 -29.70 9.85 50.64
N ASN A 172 -28.36 9.85 50.62
CA ASN A 172 -27.59 10.95 51.21
C ASN A 172 -27.09 11.90 50.11
N SER A 173 -27.78 13.02 49.95
CA SER A 173 -27.46 14.14 49.04
C SER A 173 -26.12 14.85 49.34
N GLU A 174 -25.37 14.38 50.34
CA GLU A 174 -24.06 14.90 50.74
C GLU A 174 -22.89 13.97 50.34
N ILE A 175 -23.17 12.81 49.73
CA ILE A 175 -22.14 11.81 49.36
C ILE A 175 -22.02 11.75 47.83
N THR A 176 -20.80 11.90 47.30
CA THR A 176 -20.56 11.91 45.86
C THR A 176 -20.57 10.51 45.24
N PRO A 177 -20.90 10.37 43.94
CA PRO A 177 -20.90 9.08 43.24
C PRO A 177 -19.58 8.29 43.35
N ILE A 178 -18.45 8.99 43.48
CA ILE A 178 -17.12 8.38 43.64
C ILE A 178 -16.95 7.76 45.04
N MET A 179 -17.49 8.40 46.09
CA MET A 179 -17.52 7.80 47.44
C MET A 179 -18.38 6.55 47.48
N GLN A 180 -19.56 6.61 46.83
CA GLN A 180 -20.46 5.46 46.72
C GLN A 180 -19.77 4.31 45.98
N LEU A 181 -19.09 4.58 44.85
CA LEU A 181 -18.36 3.55 44.11
C LEU A 181 -17.19 2.96 44.91
N ARG A 182 -16.42 3.78 45.64
CA ARG A 182 -15.28 3.31 46.44
C ARG A 182 -15.73 2.51 47.67
N GLU A 183 -16.80 2.91 48.34
CA GLU A 183 -17.38 2.15 49.46
C GLU A 183 -18.06 0.86 48.96
N PHE A 184 -18.70 0.92 47.79
CA PHE A 184 -19.29 -0.22 47.08
C PHE A 184 -18.25 -1.23 46.59
N LEU A 185 -17.07 -0.79 46.14
CA LEU A 185 -15.93 -1.64 45.78
C LEU A 185 -15.26 -2.27 47.01
N LYS A 186 -15.46 -1.70 48.21
CA LYS A 186 -14.86 -2.15 49.49
C LYS A 186 -15.78 -3.06 50.30
N LYS A 187 -17.11 -2.83 50.25
CA LYS A 187 -18.13 -3.80 50.69
C LYS A 187 -18.28 -4.86 49.60
N GLU A 188 -18.77 -6.05 49.93
CA GLU A 188 -18.77 -7.21 49.03
C GLU A 188 -19.42 -6.88 47.67
N ASN A 189 -18.58 -6.57 46.68
CA ASN A 189 -18.94 -6.16 45.32
C ASN A 189 -19.12 -7.40 44.44
N GLY A 190 -19.85 -8.40 44.96
CA GLY A 190 -19.87 -9.75 44.37
C GLY A 190 -18.44 -10.23 44.09
N HIS A 191 -18.18 -10.65 42.85
CA HIS A 191 -16.87 -11.13 42.43
C HIS A 191 -15.99 -10.08 41.72
N PHE A 192 -16.46 -8.84 41.50
CA PHE A 192 -15.75 -7.77 40.78
C PHE A 192 -14.35 -7.50 41.33
N LEU A 193 -13.33 -7.57 40.47
CA LEU A 193 -11.93 -7.32 40.81
C LEU A 193 -11.50 -5.90 40.40
N PRO A 194 -10.63 -5.22 41.17
CA PRO A 194 -10.13 -3.91 40.79
C PRO A 194 -9.29 -4.01 39.50
N PRO A 195 -9.59 -3.21 38.46
CA PRO A 195 -8.81 -3.22 37.22
C PRO A 195 -7.47 -2.52 37.40
N TYR A 196 -6.53 -2.81 36.50
CA TYR A 196 -5.36 -1.94 36.31
C TYR A 196 -5.79 -0.63 35.65
N ASN A 197 -4.97 0.42 35.80
CA ASN A 197 -5.19 1.66 35.06
C ASN A 197 -4.76 1.48 33.60
N ASP A 198 -5.72 1.47 32.69
CA ASP A 198 -5.49 1.30 31.25
C ASP A 198 -4.59 2.40 30.67
N GLU A 199 -4.71 3.65 31.14
CA GLU A 199 -3.86 4.76 30.67
C GLU A 199 -2.38 4.52 30.97
N LEU A 200 -2.09 3.86 32.09
CA LEU A 200 -0.72 3.51 32.47
C LEU A 200 -0.18 2.37 31.60
N LEU A 201 -1.01 1.37 31.30
CA LEU A 201 -0.62 0.22 30.48
C LEU A 201 -0.26 0.64 29.05
N VAL A 202 -0.94 1.65 28.51
CA VAL A 202 -0.65 2.20 27.18
C VAL A 202 0.80 2.73 27.07
N PHE A 203 1.40 3.23 28.15
CA PHE A 203 2.81 3.65 28.08
C PHE A 203 3.77 2.49 27.83
N TRP A 204 3.43 1.27 28.30
CA TRP A 204 4.22 0.09 27.96
C TRP A 204 4.18 -0.23 26.50
N ASP A 205 2.97 -0.28 25.95
CA ASP A 205 2.77 -0.59 24.54
C ASP A 205 3.43 0.48 23.66
N LYS A 206 3.33 1.77 24.04
CA LYS A 206 4.02 2.87 23.34
C LYS A 206 5.53 2.69 23.36
N ILE A 207 6.16 2.55 24.53
CA ILE A 207 7.62 2.45 24.62
C ILE A 207 8.13 1.20 23.90
N GLU A 208 7.45 0.07 24.05
CA GLU A 208 7.79 -1.18 23.36
C GLU A 208 7.74 -1.01 21.85
N LEU A 209 6.68 -0.40 21.32
CA LEU A 209 6.54 -0.10 19.89
C LEU A 209 7.64 0.85 19.39
N ARG A 210 7.94 1.93 20.13
CA ARG A 210 9.00 2.89 19.76
C ARG A 210 10.37 2.21 19.71
N LEU A 211 10.68 1.39 20.72
CA LEU A 211 11.92 0.63 20.77
C LEU A 211 11.98 -0.44 19.67
N TYR A 212 10.86 -1.09 19.35
CA TYR A 212 10.75 -2.03 18.25
C TYR A 212 11.09 -1.33 16.93
N ASN A 213 10.46 -0.19 16.63
CA ASN A 213 10.72 0.56 15.40
C ASN A 213 12.21 0.96 15.29
N LEU A 214 12.80 1.45 16.38
CA LEU A 214 14.23 1.82 16.44
C LEU A 214 15.18 0.64 16.25
N ARG A 215 14.75 -0.59 16.54
CA ARG A 215 15.54 -1.81 16.34
C ARG A 215 15.46 -2.35 14.92
N HIS A 216 14.41 -1.98 14.17
CA HIS A 216 14.12 -2.53 12.83
C HIS A 216 14.27 -1.50 11.70
N ASN A 217 14.88 -0.34 11.97
CA ASN A 217 15.07 0.74 11.00
C ASN A 217 13.74 1.22 10.38
N LEU A 218 12.73 1.34 11.25
CA LEU A 218 11.40 1.86 10.89
C LEU A 218 11.29 3.33 11.34
N SER A 219 10.35 4.08 10.77
CA SER A 219 9.98 5.41 11.22
C SER A 219 9.10 5.32 12.49
N LEU A 220 8.74 6.47 13.06
CA LEU A 220 7.80 6.54 14.17
C LEU A 220 6.46 5.87 13.85
N ASP A 221 6.03 5.98 12.58
CA ASP A 221 4.77 5.43 12.06
C ASP A 221 4.92 3.97 11.57
N GLY A 222 6.10 3.36 11.71
CA GLY A 222 6.36 1.98 11.31
C GLY A 222 6.73 1.79 9.83
N GLN A 223 6.96 2.87 9.08
CA GLN A 223 7.39 2.79 7.68
C GLN A 223 8.89 2.44 7.60
N PRO A 224 9.32 1.53 6.72
CA PRO A 224 10.74 1.19 6.61
C PRO A 224 11.55 2.39 6.09
N LEU A 225 12.64 2.73 6.79
CA LEU A 225 13.58 3.76 6.34
C LEU A 225 14.52 3.24 5.24
N ASN A 226 14.67 1.91 5.13
CA ASN A 226 15.40 1.28 4.03
C ASN A 226 14.44 0.92 2.88
N LEU A 227 14.83 1.25 1.65
CA LEU A 227 14.06 0.92 0.46
C LEU A 227 14.24 -0.58 0.13
N PRO A 228 13.16 -1.36 -0.02
CA PRO A 228 13.28 -2.76 -0.41
C PRO A 228 13.89 -2.87 -1.82
N LEU A 229 14.71 -3.91 -2.03
CA LEU A 229 15.27 -4.18 -3.35
C LEU A 229 14.18 -4.68 -4.29
N PHE A 230 14.06 -4.06 -5.47
CA PHE A 230 13.24 -4.61 -6.55
C PHE A 230 13.99 -5.75 -7.23
N THR A 231 13.38 -6.93 -7.29
CA THR A 231 13.92 -8.09 -8.01
C THR A 231 13.69 -7.93 -9.51
N GLU A 232 14.74 -8.14 -10.31
CA GLU A 232 14.62 -8.20 -11.77
C GLU A 232 13.99 -9.54 -12.20
N PRO A 233 12.99 -9.54 -13.11
CA PRO A 233 12.39 -10.79 -13.59
C PRO A 233 13.40 -11.60 -14.41
N MET A 234 13.45 -12.92 -14.17
CA MET A 234 14.38 -13.84 -14.83
C MET A 234 14.06 -14.05 -16.32
N ASN A 235 15.09 -14.21 -17.16
CA ASN A 235 14.96 -14.33 -18.61
C ASN A 235 14.43 -15.72 -19.05
N PRO A 236 13.30 -15.81 -19.78
CA PRO A 236 12.66 -17.08 -20.15
C PRO A 236 13.42 -17.93 -21.19
N ARG A 237 14.45 -17.37 -21.87
CA ARG A 237 15.21 -18.11 -22.90
C ARG A 237 16.05 -19.26 -22.34
N GLU A 238 16.46 -19.20 -21.08
CA GLU A 238 17.31 -20.25 -20.48
C GLU A 238 16.58 -21.58 -20.28
N LEU A 239 15.24 -21.60 -20.27
CA LEU A 239 14.44 -22.82 -20.10
C LEU A 239 14.32 -23.64 -21.40
N GLN A 240 14.36 -23.01 -22.58
CA GLN A 240 14.11 -23.69 -23.86
C GLN A 240 15.33 -24.44 -24.42
N VAL A 241 16.55 -24.01 -24.10
CA VAL A 241 17.79 -24.55 -24.70
C VAL A 241 18.12 -25.98 -24.20
N LYS A 242 17.51 -26.46 -23.12
CA LYS A 242 17.86 -27.75 -22.48
C LYS A 242 17.22 -29.01 -23.10
N TYR A 243 16.41 -28.90 -24.14
CA TYR A 243 15.54 -30.01 -24.60
C TYR A 243 15.79 -30.58 -26.00
N SER A 244 16.78 -30.14 -26.78
CA SER A 244 16.93 -30.61 -28.17
C SER A 244 18.27 -31.32 -28.48
N THR A 245 18.34 -32.64 -28.29
CA THR A 245 19.23 -33.53 -29.07
C THR A 245 18.65 -34.94 -29.06
N GLY A 246 18.16 -35.42 -30.21
CA GLY A 246 17.81 -36.81 -30.45
C GLY A 246 18.53 -37.27 -31.70
N ASP A 247 19.48 -38.19 -31.56
CA ASP A 247 20.32 -38.69 -32.67
C ASP A 247 20.33 -40.23 -32.62
N GLY A 248 20.19 -40.88 -33.78
CA GLY A 248 20.05 -42.34 -33.92
C GLY A 248 21.10 -42.93 -34.85
N LEU A 249 21.71 -44.05 -34.44
CA LEU A 249 22.81 -44.75 -35.12
C LEU A 249 22.36 -45.59 -36.34
N GLU A 250 23.17 -45.57 -37.41
CA GLU A 250 22.98 -46.24 -38.72
C GLU A 250 22.86 -47.78 -38.66
N GLY A 251 22.02 -48.34 -39.53
CA GLY A 251 21.76 -49.77 -39.69
C GLY A 251 22.76 -50.53 -40.58
N SER A 252 22.96 -51.82 -40.27
CA SER A 252 23.90 -52.73 -40.95
C SER A 252 23.30 -53.39 -42.20
N ALA A 253 24.11 -53.48 -43.28
CA ALA A 253 23.74 -54.11 -44.54
C ALA A 253 23.69 -55.65 -44.49
N ALA A 254 22.63 -56.24 -45.04
CA ALA A 254 22.53 -57.68 -45.29
C ALA A 254 23.23 -58.06 -46.61
N SER A 255 23.99 -59.17 -46.59
CA SER A 255 24.64 -59.75 -47.78
C SER A 255 23.68 -60.71 -48.49
N PHE A 256 23.44 -60.48 -49.79
CA PHE A 256 22.54 -61.32 -50.59
C PHE A 256 23.32 -62.37 -51.42
N PRO A 257 22.78 -63.59 -51.59
CA PRO A 257 23.36 -64.59 -52.47
C PRO A 257 23.16 -64.19 -53.94
N SER A 258 24.26 -64.14 -54.69
CA SER A 258 24.28 -63.76 -56.11
C SER A 258 23.58 -64.82 -56.98
N LEU A 259 22.45 -64.48 -57.60
CA LEU A 259 21.88 -65.29 -58.68
C LEU A 259 22.60 -65.01 -60.00
N GLY A 260 22.94 -66.07 -60.74
CA GLY A 260 23.49 -65.95 -62.09
C GLY A 260 22.38 -65.82 -63.15
N SER A 261 22.54 -64.88 -64.08
CA SER A 261 21.64 -64.76 -65.24
C SER A 261 21.99 -65.76 -66.35
N ILE A 262 20.98 -66.22 -67.08
CA ILE A 262 21.08 -67.02 -68.32
C ILE A 262 21.21 -66.11 -69.55
N TYR A 263 20.79 -64.85 -69.43
CA TYR A 263 20.85 -63.84 -70.50
C TYR A 263 22.18 -63.09 -70.48
N ARG A 264 22.62 -62.64 -71.67
CA ARG A 264 23.83 -61.84 -71.87
C ARG A 264 23.71 -60.44 -71.28
N PHE A 265 24.85 -59.82 -70.97
CA PHE A 265 24.95 -58.54 -70.29
C PHE A 265 24.04 -57.44 -70.86
N PRO A 266 23.94 -57.21 -72.20
CA PRO A 266 23.14 -56.11 -72.75
C PRO A 266 21.64 -56.20 -72.44
N ILE A 267 21.10 -57.41 -72.31
CA ILE A 267 19.68 -57.59 -71.97
C ILE A 267 19.46 -57.37 -70.48
N VAL A 268 20.38 -57.84 -69.63
CA VAL A 268 20.25 -57.74 -68.18
C VAL A 268 20.46 -56.30 -67.70
N ILE A 269 21.41 -55.56 -68.30
CA ILE A 269 21.68 -54.16 -67.95
C ILE A 269 20.52 -53.22 -68.34
N ASP A 270 19.86 -53.45 -69.47
CA ASP A 270 18.70 -52.66 -69.91
C ASP A 270 17.48 -52.86 -68.99
N ARG A 271 17.26 -54.11 -68.55
CA ARG A 271 16.23 -54.44 -67.55
C ARG A 271 16.56 -53.88 -66.17
N ALA A 272 17.83 -53.93 -65.75
CA ALA A 272 18.27 -53.32 -64.51
C ALA A 272 18.10 -51.79 -64.55
N ARG A 273 18.48 -51.12 -65.65
CA ARG A 273 18.30 -49.67 -65.85
C ARG A 273 16.83 -49.27 -65.79
N THR A 274 15.94 -50.06 -66.40
CA THR A 274 14.49 -49.83 -66.32
C THR A 274 13.97 -49.96 -64.88
N ALA A 275 14.43 -50.98 -64.13
CA ALA A 275 14.04 -51.16 -62.73
C ALA A 275 14.58 -50.03 -61.83
N VAL A 276 15.82 -49.58 -62.04
CA VAL A 276 16.42 -48.45 -61.31
C VAL A 276 15.66 -47.14 -61.60
N ASN A 277 15.20 -46.90 -62.84
CA ASN A 277 14.34 -45.75 -63.13
C ASN A 277 13.04 -45.77 -62.32
N SER A 278 12.46 -46.95 -62.06
CA SER A 278 11.30 -47.09 -61.17
C SER A 278 11.66 -46.77 -59.71
N VAL A 279 12.84 -47.19 -59.23
CA VAL A 279 13.34 -46.81 -57.89
C VAL A 279 13.50 -45.29 -57.77
N ILE A 280 14.07 -44.63 -58.78
CA ILE A 280 14.18 -43.16 -58.83
C ILE A 280 12.80 -42.50 -58.76
N GLN A 281 11.81 -43.01 -59.50
CA GLN A 281 10.44 -42.49 -59.45
C GLN A 281 9.79 -42.65 -58.07
N PHE A 282 9.96 -43.80 -57.41
CA PHE A 282 9.49 -44.00 -56.04
C PHE A 282 10.21 -43.09 -55.03
N GLY A 283 11.53 -42.88 -55.20
CA GLY A 283 12.31 -41.94 -54.37
C GLY A 283 11.80 -40.51 -54.47
N ASN A 284 11.58 -40.01 -55.69
CA ASN A 284 10.99 -38.68 -55.92
C ASN A 284 9.56 -38.57 -55.37
N ALA A 285 8.74 -39.62 -55.48
CA ALA A 285 7.39 -39.64 -54.92
C ALA A 285 7.41 -39.61 -53.38
N LEU A 286 8.35 -40.33 -52.76
CA LEU A 286 8.55 -40.34 -51.31
C LEU A 286 9.05 -38.98 -50.81
N GLU A 287 10.01 -38.36 -51.49
CA GLU A 287 10.50 -37.02 -51.16
C GLU A 287 9.37 -35.97 -51.22
N ASN A 288 8.55 -36.02 -52.26
CA ASN A 288 7.38 -35.14 -52.37
C ASN A 288 6.35 -35.40 -51.25
N ALA A 289 6.15 -36.65 -50.84
CA ALA A 289 5.25 -36.96 -49.73
C ALA A 289 5.82 -36.48 -48.38
N LEU A 290 7.13 -36.63 -48.14
CA LEU A 290 7.83 -36.16 -46.95
C LEU A 290 7.79 -34.64 -46.83
N THR A 291 8.13 -33.92 -47.90
CA THR A 291 8.07 -32.44 -47.91
C THR A 291 6.65 -31.94 -47.65
N LYS A 292 5.64 -32.58 -48.23
CA LYS A 292 4.23 -32.23 -47.96
C LYS A 292 3.84 -32.53 -46.51
N GLN A 293 4.22 -33.68 -45.96
CA GLN A 293 3.99 -34.04 -44.56
C GLN A 293 4.50 -32.94 -43.61
N ASP A 294 5.74 -32.47 -43.81
CA ASP A 294 6.36 -31.45 -42.98
C ASP A 294 5.69 -30.08 -43.14
N THR A 295 5.36 -29.68 -44.37
CA THR A 295 4.63 -28.41 -44.60
C THR A 295 3.26 -28.39 -43.92
N GLU A 296 2.59 -29.54 -43.88
CA GLU A 296 1.29 -29.69 -43.22
C GLU A 296 1.41 -29.68 -41.70
N ALA A 297 2.42 -30.36 -41.16
CA ALA A 297 2.73 -30.32 -39.74
C ALA A 297 3.03 -28.88 -39.27
N MET A 298 3.84 -28.13 -40.04
CA MET A 298 4.15 -26.73 -39.75
C MET A 298 2.91 -25.84 -39.85
N THR A 299 2.08 -26.04 -40.88
CA THR A 299 0.84 -25.26 -41.05
C THR A 299 -0.11 -25.49 -39.87
N LEU A 300 -0.33 -26.73 -39.45
CA LEU A 300 -1.17 -27.05 -38.29
C LEU A 300 -0.62 -26.42 -37.00
N LEU A 301 0.71 -26.48 -36.80
CA LEU A 301 1.36 -25.87 -35.64
C LEU A 301 1.09 -24.35 -35.61
N LEU A 302 1.34 -23.64 -36.71
CA LEU A 302 1.11 -22.20 -36.81
C LEU A 302 -0.36 -21.84 -36.57
N GLN A 303 -1.31 -22.60 -37.12
CA GLN A 303 -2.74 -22.37 -36.88
C GLN A 303 -3.10 -22.57 -35.39
N SER A 304 -2.55 -23.60 -34.74
CA SER A 304 -2.79 -23.84 -33.31
C SER A 304 -2.22 -22.72 -32.43
N GLN A 305 -1.02 -22.22 -32.75
CA GLN A 305 -0.42 -21.09 -32.04
C GLN A 305 -1.21 -19.81 -32.24
N GLN A 306 -1.70 -19.57 -33.47
CA GLN A 306 -2.54 -18.41 -33.77
C GLN A 306 -3.83 -18.40 -32.93
N GLN A 307 -4.46 -19.56 -32.70
CA GLN A 307 -5.63 -19.65 -31.83
C GLN A 307 -5.34 -19.25 -30.38
N ILE A 308 -4.21 -19.71 -29.84
CA ILE A 308 -3.76 -19.35 -28.49
C ILE A 308 -3.51 -17.84 -28.38
N ILE A 309 -2.84 -17.25 -29.38
CA ILE A 309 -2.58 -15.80 -29.43
C ILE A 309 -3.88 -15.00 -29.50
N LEU A 310 -4.85 -15.45 -30.31
CA LEU A 310 -6.15 -14.78 -30.41
C LEU A 310 -6.95 -14.87 -29.11
N GLN A 311 -6.86 -16.00 -28.39
CA GLN A 311 -7.44 -16.12 -27.05
C GLN A 311 -6.79 -15.13 -26.06
N GLN A 312 -5.46 -15.04 -26.02
CA GLN A 312 -4.76 -14.06 -25.19
C GLN A 312 -5.11 -12.62 -25.57
N THR A 313 -5.31 -12.36 -26.86
CA THR A 313 -5.75 -11.04 -27.36
C THR A 313 -7.14 -10.69 -26.83
N ARG A 314 -8.09 -11.64 -26.85
CA ARG A 314 -9.42 -11.48 -26.23
C ARG A 314 -9.31 -11.16 -24.74
N ASP A 315 -8.50 -11.90 -24.00
CA ASP A 315 -8.30 -11.70 -22.55
C ASP A 315 -7.71 -10.31 -22.24
N ILE A 316 -6.80 -9.81 -23.08
CA ILE A 316 -6.28 -8.43 -23.00
C ILE A 316 -7.39 -7.40 -23.24
N GLN A 317 -8.25 -7.62 -24.23
CA GLN A 317 -9.38 -6.70 -24.50
C GLN A 317 -10.41 -6.71 -23.36
N GLU A 318 -10.65 -7.85 -22.72
CA GLU A 318 -11.48 -7.93 -21.51
C GLU A 318 -10.86 -7.11 -20.36
N LYS A 319 -9.55 -7.21 -20.13
CA LYS A 319 -8.87 -6.39 -19.11
C LYS A 319 -8.86 -4.90 -19.44
N ASN A 320 -8.80 -4.55 -20.72
CA ASN A 320 -8.95 -3.17 -21.17
C ASN A 320 -10.36 -2.63 -20.85
N LEU A 321 -11.40 -3.45 -21.05
CA LEU A 321 -12.77 -3.11 -20.66
C LEU A 321 -12.91 -2.91 -19.13
N ASP A 322 -12.35 -3.81 -18.32
CA ASP A 322 -12.34 -3.69 -16.86
C ASP A 322 -11.68 -2.36 -16.42
N SER A 323 -10.56 -1.99 -17.04
CA SER A 323 -9.85 -0.74 -16.75
C SER A 323 -10.68 0.51 -17.08
N LEU A 324 -11.40 0.50 -18.21
CA LEU A 324 -12.30 1.60 -18.59
C LEU A 324 -13.50 1.71 -17.64
N GLN A 325 -14.03 0.58 -17.15
CA GLN A 325 -15.10 0.57 -16.15
C GLN A 325 -14.63 1.16 -14.81
N ALA A 326 -13.44 0.79 -14.34
CA ALA A 326 -12.85 1.38 -13.14
C ALA A 326 -12.61 2.89 -13.30
N SER A 327 -12.18 3.33 -14.50
CA SER A 327 -12.01 4.75 -14.82
C SER A 327 -13.34 5.51 -14.81
N LEU A 328 -14.42 4.88 -15.31
CA LEU A 328 -15.78 5.42 -15.24
C LEU A 328 -16.24 5.60 -13.79
N GLU A 329 -16.05 4.58 -12.95
CA GLU A 329 -16.41 4.64 -11.52
C GLU A 329 -15.65 5.74 -10.79
N ALA A 330 -14.33 5.84 -11.00
CA ALA A 330 -13.51 6.91 -10.43
C ALA A 330 -14.00 8.30 -10.86
N THR A 331 -14.37 8.47 -12.14
CA THR A 331 -14.90 9.74 -12.66
C THR A 331 -16.29 10.05 -12.08
N MET A 332 -17.12 9.05 -11.84
CA MET A 332 -18.41 9.23 -11.16
C MET A 332 -18.24 9.68 -9.70
N ILE A 333 -17.26 9.13 -8.98
CA ILE A 333 -16.92 9.58 -7.61
C ILE A 333 -16.45 11.03 -7.64
N ALA A 334 -15.57 11.39 -8.59
CA ALA A 334 -15.13 12.78 -8.77
C ALA A 334 -16.32 13.73 -9.04
N ARG A 335 -17.27 13.32 -9.89
CA ARG A 335 -18.49 14.11 -10.15
C ARG A 335 -19.32 14.30 -8.89
N ALA A 336 -19.53 13.26 -8.10
CA ALA A 336 -20.27 13.35 -6.84
C ALA A 336 -19.58 14.30 -5.84
N SER A 337 -18.24 14.33 -5.83
CA SER A 337 -17.47 15.29 -5.03
C SER A 337 -17.68 16.74 -5.51
N ALA A 338 -17.67 16.98 -6.83
CA ALA A 338 -17.95 18.29 -7.40
C ALA A 338 -19.39 18.76 -7.09
N GLU A 339 -20.37 17.87 -7.23
CA GLU A 339 -21.79 18.12 -6.89
C GLU A 339 -21.97 18.48 -5.39
N SER A 340 -21.30 17.74 -4.50
CA SER A 340 -21.29 18.03 -3.06
C SER A 340 -20.70 19.42 -2.77
N THR A 341 -19.58 19.75 -3.41
CA THR A 341 -18.91 21.05 -3.28
C THR A 341 -19.79 22.20 -3.77
N LYS A 342 -20.41 22.04 -4.95
CA LYS A 342 -21.39 22.97 -5.51
C LYS A 342 -22.56 23.20 -4.54
N THR A 343 -23.15 22.13 -4.01
CA THR A 343 -24.30 22.20 -3.09
C THR A 343 -23.91 22.89 -1.78
N TYR A 344 -22.73 22.59 -1.25
CA TYR A 344 -22.20 23.22 -0.04
C TYR A 344 -22.04 24.74 -0.22
N TYR A 345 -21.34 25.17 -1.28
CA TYR A 345 -21.14 26.61 -1.53
C TYR A 345 -22.41 27.33 -1.93
N ALA A 346 -23.36 26.66 -2.61
CA ALA A 346 -24.68 27.21 -2.86
C ALA A 346 -25.42 27.51 -1.56
N GLY A 347 -25.42 26.58 -0.60
CA GLY A 347 -26.04 26.77 0.72
C GLY A 347 -25.38 27.89 1.54
N LEU A 348 -24.05 28.01 1.49
CA LEU A 348 -23.33 29.13 2.12
C LEU A 348 -23.68 30.47 1.48
N ALA A 349 -23.70 30.54 0.15
CA ALA A 349 -24.01 31.77 -0.59
C ALA A 349 -25.47 32.22 -0.42
N GLU A 350 -26.40 31.28 -0.25
CA GLU A 350 -27.81 31.56 0.04
C GLU A 350 -28.00 32.10 1.45
N LYS A 351 -27.42 31.42 2.46
CA LYS A 351 -27.48 31.88 3.85
C LYS A 351 -26.79 33.23 4.05
N TRP A 352 -25.69 33.48 3.34
CA TRP A 352 -24.91 34.73 3.31
C TRP A 352 -24.23 35.10 4.66
N MET A 353 -24.98 35.16 5.75
CA MET A 353 -24.54 35.57 7.08
C MET A 353 -25.25 34.74 8.14
N SER A 354 -24.51 34.36 9.19
CA SER A 354 -25.08 33.68 10.35
C SER A 354 -25.84 34.65 11.27
N ASP A 355 -26.69 34.11 12.13
CA ASP A 355 -27.44 34.89 13.12
C ASP A 355 -26.51 35.66 14.06
N ASN A 356 -25.37 35.06 14.43
CA ASN A 356 -24.37 35.70 15.29
C ASN A 356 -23.60 36.82 14.59
N GLU A 357 -23.27 36.67 13.30
CA GLU A 357 -22.63 37.73 12.52
C GLU A 357 -23.59 38.92 12.32
N THR A 358 -24.87 38.63 12.07
CA THR A 358 -25.94 39.63 12.01
C THR A 358 -26.06 40.37 13.33
N ARG A 359 -26.14 39.62 14.44
CA ARG A 359 -26.23 40.17 15.80
C ARG A 359 -24.98 40.98 16.19
N SER A 360 -23.80 40.60 15.71
CA SER A 360 -22.57 41.37 15.94
C SER A 360 -22.65 42.74 15.26
N LEU A 361 -23.14 42.81 14.02
CA LEU A 361 -23.32 44.08 13.31
C LEU A 361 -24.40 44.95 13.96
N THR A 362 -25.49 44.37 14.45
CA THR A 362 -26.52 45.14 15.18
C THR A 362 -25.97 45.69 16.49
N LEU A 363 -25.27 44.89 17.30
CA LEU A 363 -24.65 45.34 18.55
C LEU A 363 -23.62 46.46 18.32
N ARG A 364 -22.83 46.38 17.25
CA ARG A 364 -21.89 47.46 16.87
C ARG A 364 -22.63 48.73 16.47
N THR A 365 -23.77 48.63 15.81
CA THR A 365 -24.60 49.79 15.43
C THR A 365 -25.25 50.43 16.67
N GLU A 366 -25.81 49.60 17.56
CA GLU A 366 -26.40 50.03 18.83
C GLU A 366 -25.38 50.74 19.72
N ALA A 367 -24.17 50.19 19.87
CA ALA A 367 -23.09 50.81 20.64
C ALA A 367 -22.68 52.18 20.08
N GLY A 368 -22.67 52.36 18.75
CA GLY A 368 -22.44 53.68 18.13
C GLY A 368 -23.51 54.71 18.50
N SER A 369 -24.78 54.28 18.59
CA SER A 369 -25.89 55.16 19.00
C SER A 369 -25.77 55.62 20.46
N ILE A 370 -25.35 54.72 21.37
CA ILE A 370 -25.13 55.00 22.79
C ILE A 370 -23.91 55.92 22.96
N ASN A 371 -22.82 55.68 22.23
CA ASN A 371 -21.66 56.57 22.26
C ASN A 371 -22.06 57.99 21.87
N LYS A 372 -22.86 58.16 20.80
CA LYS A 372 -23.33 59.49 20.37
C LYS A 372 -24.18 60.20 21.42
N SER A 373 -25.07 59.49 22.12
CA SER A 373 -25.92 60.12 23.15
C SER A 373 -25.11 60.61 24.36
N SER A 374 -23.99 59.96 24.69
CA SER A 374 -23.12 60.38 25.80
C SER A 374 -22.48 61.77 25.62
N ALA A 375 -22.24 62.21 24.38
CA ALA A 375 -21.66 63.53 24.10
C ALA A 375 -22.56 64.69 24.56
N VAL A 376 -23.88 64.49 24.48
CA VAL A 376 -24.88 65.47 24.96
C VAL A 376 -24.78 65.60 26.48
N THR A 377 -24.70 64.48 27.19
CA THR A 377 -24.60 64.43 28.65
C THR A 377 -23.30 65.07 29.15
N MET A 378 -22.17 64.84 28.47
CA MET A 378 -20.87 65.44 28.83
C MET A 378 -20.84 66.95 28.64
N THR A 379 -21.55 67.47 27.63
CA THR A 379 -21.68 68.92 27.42
C THR A 379 -22.46 69.59 28.55
N ILE A 380 -23.53 68.95 29.02
CA ILE A 380 -24.32 69.42 30.18
C ILE A 380 -23.47 69.37 31.46
N ALA A 381 -22.71 68.29 31.68
CA ALA A 381 -21.82 68.17 32.83
C ALA A 381 -20.72 69.26 32.82
N GLY A 382 -20.12 69.55 31.67
CA GLY A 382 -19.14 70.63 31.51
C GLY A 382 -19.70 72.02 31.85
N ALA A 383 -20.99 72.27 31.60
CA ALA A 383 -21.65 73.51 32.00
C ALA A 383 -21.93 73.58 33.51
N LEU A 384 -22.28 72.44 34.13
CA LEU A 384 -22.50 72.36 35.58
C LEU A 384 -21.19 72.49 36.39
N ASP A 385 -20.08 71.94 35.89
CA ASP A 385 -18.74 72.03 36.52
C ASP A 385 -18.15 73.46 36.52
N MET A 386 -18.74 74.38 35.76
CA MET A 386 -18.39 75.80 35.78
C MET A 386 -19.08 76.56 36.92
N ALA A 387 -20.12 76.00 37.54
CA ALA A 387 -20.74 76.60 38.71
C ALA A 387 -19.77 76.52 39.92
N PRO A 388 -19.74 77.54 40.79
CA PRO A 388 -18.94 77.49 42.02
C PRO A 388 -19.46 76.37 42.94
N ASN A 389 -18.54 75.64 43.56
CA ASN A 389 -18.85 74.54 44.48
C ASN A 389 -18.25 74.73 45.89
N VAL A 390 -17.49 75.81 46.12
CA VAL A 390 -16.98 76.22 47.43
C VAL A 390 -17.63 77.55 47.84
N PHE A 391 -18.25 77.56 49.01
CA PHE A 391 -18.95 78.71 49.58
C PHE A 391 -18.57 78.91 51.07
N GLY A 392 -18.70 80.14 51.58
CA GLY A 392 -18.38 80.51 52.97
C GLY A 392 -17.16 81.43 53.07
N LEU A 393 -16.16 81.06 53.87
CA LEU A 393 -14.92 81.85 54.06
C LEU A 393 -14.00 81.88 52.82
N ALA A 394 -14.25 81.01 51.84
CA ALA A 394 -13.69 81.05 50.50
C ALA A 394 -14.83 80.95 49.47
N THR A 395 -14.70 81.62 48.33
CA THR A 395 -15.69 81.60 47.24
C THR A 395 -15.00 81.16 45.96
N GLY A 396 -15.53 80.13 45.29
CA GLY A 396 -14.99 79.68 44.01
C GLY A 396 -15.09 78.17 43.79
N GLY A 397 -14.03 77.59 43.23
CA GLY A 397 -13.95 76.17 42.88
C GLY A 397 -14.44 75.80 41.47
N SER A 398 -14.92 76.77 40.69
CA SER A 398 -15.32 76.61 39.28
C SER A 398 -14.17 76.12 38.40
N ARG A 399 -14.43 75.13 37.55
CA ARG A 399 -13.46 74.62 36.56
C ARG A 399 -13.63 75.34 35.22
N TRP A 400 -12.91 76.45 35.01
CA TRP A 400 -13.02 77.25 33.78
C TRP A 400 -12.64 76.49 32.49
N GLY A 401 -11.81 75.46 32.59
CA GLY A 401 -11.49 74.58 31.45
C GLY A 401 -12.55 73.51 31.14
N ALA A 402 -13.62 73.39 31.93
CA ALA A 402 -14.62 72.32 31.81
C ALA A 402 -15.39 72.36 30.47
N ALA A 403 -15.73 73.55 29.96
CA ALA A 403 -16.38 73.69 28.66
C ALA A 403 -15.47 73.23 27.50
N SER A 404 -14.21 73.66 27.48
CA SER A 404 -13.23 73.23 26.47
C SER A 404 -12.96 71.73 26.53
N TYR A 405 -12.91 71.17 27.75
CA TYR A 405 -12.74 69.73 27.96
C TYR A 405 -13.97 68.93 27.49
N ALA A 406 -15.19 69.40 27.76
CA ALA A 406 -16.42 68.76 27.27
C ALA A 406 -16.52 68.78 25.74
N VAL A 407 -16.10 69.87 25.08
CA VAL A 407 -16.02 69.94 23.61
C VAL A 407 -14.97 68.97 23.07
N ALA A 408 -13.78 68.90 23.67
CA ALA A 408 -12.73 67.95 23.27
C ALA A 408 -13.20 66.49 23.43
N GLN A 409 -13.90 66.15 24.53
CA GLN A 409 -14.50 64.84 24.72
C GLN A 409 -15.62 64.55 23.71
N GLY A 410 -16.46 65.54 23.40
CA GLY A 410 -17.48 65.42 22.36
C GLY A 410 -16.90 65.13 20.97
N LEU A 411 -15.79 65.80 20.60
CA LEU A 411 -15.05 65.53 19.36
C LEU A 411 -14.42 64.13 19.38
N GLN A 412 -13.86 63.69 20.51
CA GLN A 412 -13.32 62.34 20.64
C GLN A 412 -14.40 61.27 20.48
N VAL A 413 -15.59 61.46 21.08
CA VAL A 413 -16.75 60.58 20.88
C VAL A 413 -17.17 60.55 19.41
N SER A 414 -17.22 61.71 18.76
CA SER A 414 -17.57 61.78 17.33
C SER A 414 -16.55 61.05 16.45
N ALA A 415 -15.25 61.14 16.77
CA ALA A 415 -14.20 60.39 16.08
C ALA A 415 -14.39 58.88 16.27
N ASN A 416 -14.64 58.44 17.51
CA ASN A 416 -14.87 57.02 17.83
C ASN A 416 -16.12 56.46 17.14
N VAL A 417 -17.21 57.23 17.04
CA VAL A 417 -18.43 56.81 16.32
C VAL A 417 -18.16 56.67 14.81
N LYS A 418 -17.37 57.57 14.22
CA LYS A 418 -16.96 57.48 12.81
C LYS A 418 -16.08 56.25 12.57
N GLU A 419 -15.12 55.99 13.45
CA GLU A 419 -14.26 54.80 13.39
C GLU A 419 -15.08 53.50 13.52
N GLN A 420 -16.05 53.47 14.44
CA GLN A 420 -16.96 52.33 14.62
C GLN A 420 -17.83 52.11 13.38
N THR A 421 -18.29 53.19 12.73
CA THR A 421 -19.06 53.10 11.48
C THR A 421 -18.18 52.59 10.33
N ALA A 422 -16.93 53.06 10.22
CA ALA A 422 -15.97 52.55 9.25
C ALA A 422 -15.70 51.05 9.47
N THR A 423 -15.50 50.63 10.72
CA THR A 423 -15.34 49.21 11.09
C THR A 423 -16.56 48.37 10.70
N ILE A 424 -17.78 48.87 10.89
CA ILE A 424 -19.01 48.18 10.46
C ILE A 424 -19.01 48.00 8.94
N MET A 425 -18.67 49.06 8.19
CA MET A 425 -18.55 49.00 6.73
C MET A 425 -17.52 47.97 6.29
N ASP A 426 -16.32 47.99 6.88
CA ASP A 426 -15.26 47.02 6.59
C ASP A 426 -15.70 45.58 6.86
N ILE A 427 -16.34 45.31 8.01
CA ILE A 427 -16.84 43.96 8.34
C ILE A 427 -17.91 43.54 7.32
N SER A 428 -18.84 44.42 6.98
CA SER A 428 -19.90 44.12 6.01
C SER A 428 -19.36 43.87 4.61
N GLU A 429 -18.33 44.61 4.18
CA GLU A 429 -17.66 44.40 2.90
C GLU A 429 -16.84 43.11 2.88
N ASN A 430 -16.22 42.73 4.01
CA ASN A 430 -15.55 41.43 4.13
C ASN A 430 -16.56 40.28 3.98
N TYR A 431 -17.75 40.39 4.57
CA TYR A 431 -18.81 39.40 4.37
C TYR A 431 -19.29 39.38 2.92
N ARG A 432 -19.39 40.56 2.27
CA ARG A 432 -19.71 40.71 0.85
C ARG A 432 -18.73 39.94 -0.03
N ARG A 433 -17.44 40.24 0.11
CA ARG A 433 -16.36 39.58 -0.66
C ARG A 433 -16.31 38.08 -0.41
N ARG A 434 -16.46 37.64 0.84
CA ARG A 434 -16.52 36.20 1.17
C ARG A 434 -17.68 35.50 0.46
N ARG A 435 -18.84 36.15 0.33
CA ARG A 435 -19.96 35.59 -0.44
C ARG A 435 -19.67 35.58 -1.94
N ASP A 436 -19.06 36.63 -2.46
CA ASP A 436 -18.62 36.67 -3.86
C ASP A 436 -17.65 35.49 -4.13
N ASP A 437 -16.73 35.21 -3.20
CA ASP A 437 -15.82 34.05 -3.27
C ASP A 437 -16.60 32.71 -3.21
N TRP A 438 -17.59 32.58 -2.32
CA TRP A 438 -18.43 31.36 -2.29
C TRP A 438 -19.21 31.16 -3.59
N MET A 439 -19.74 32.23 -4.17
CA MET A 439 -20.41 32.17 -5.47
C MET A 439 -19.45 31.74 -6.57
N LEU A 440 -18.23 32.27 -6.58
CA LEU A 440 -17.18 31.83 -7.51
C LEU A 440 -16.86 30.34 -7.33
N GLN A 441 -16.68 29.86 -6.09
CA GLN A 441 -16.40 28.45 -5.82
C GLN A 441 -17.55 27.53 -6.24
N ARG A 442 -18.80 27.96 -6.02
CA ARG A 442 -20.00 27.26 -6.51
C ARG A 442 -19.97 27.15 -8.04
N ASP A 443 -19.72 28.27 -8.73
CA ASP A 443 -19.75 28.32 -10.19
C ASP A 443 -18.61 27.49 -10.80
N VAL A 444 -17.42 27.50 -10.18
CA VAL A 444 -16.31 26.63 -10.56
C VAL A 444 -16.70 25.15 -10.41
N ALA A 445 -17.28 24.77 -9.27
CA ALA A 445 -17.72 23.40 -9.03
C ALA A 445 -18.84 22.97 -10.01
N GLU A 446 -19.73 23.88 -10.40
CA GLU A 446 -20.74 23.63 -11.42
C GLU A 446 -20.13 23.38 -12.81
N GLN A 447 -19.11 24.14 -13.20
CA GLN A 447 -18.40 23.90 -14.46
C GLN A 447 -17.60 22.60 -14.42
N GLU A 448 -16.97 22.28 -13.28
CA GLU A 448 -16.28 21.01 -13.06
C GLU A 448 -17.24 19.82 -13.17
N GLU A 449 -18.43 19.91 -12.56
CA GLU A 449 -19.49 18.90 -12.68
C GLU A 449 -19.91 18.70 -14.16
N ALA A 450 -20.11 19.79 -14.90
CA ALA A 450 -20.47 19.73 -16.32
C ALA A 450 -19.35 19.11 -17.19
N GLN A 451 -18.09 19.43 -16.90
CA GLN A 451 -16.94 18.83 -17.56
C GLN A 451 -16.86 17.32 -17.29
N LEU A 452 -17.02 16.91 -16.02
CA LEU A 452 -16.99 15.50 -15.61
C LEU A 452 -18.16 14.71 -16.23
N ASN A 453 -19.34 15.30 -16.33
CA ASN A 453 -20.47 14.70 -17.06
C ASN A 453 -20.12 14.43 -18.54
N SER A 454 -19.43 15.35 -19.20
CA SER A 454 -18.96 15.14 -20.58
C SER A 454 -17.91 14.02 -20.67
N GLN A 455 -17.00 13.93 -19.70
CA GLN A 455 -16.01 12.85 -19.63
C GLN A 455 -16.67 11.48 -19.38
N ILE A 456 -17.70 11.43 -18.54
CA ILE A 456 -18.50 10.21 -18.30
C ILE A 456 -19.12 9.72 -19.60
N VAL A 457 -19.74 10.60 -20.38
CA VAL A 457 -20.31 10.25 -21.69
C VAL A 457 -19.22 9.73 -22.64
N ALA A 458 -18.06 10.39 -22.69
CA ALA A 458 -16.93 9.93 -23.51
C ALA A 458 -16.42 8.54 -23.08
N LEU A 459 -16.30 8.28 -21.79
CA LEU A 459 -15.90 6.96 -21.24
C LEU A 459 -16.93 5.88 -21.55
N GLN A 460 -18.23 6.21 -21.49
CA GLN A 460 -19.30 5.28 -21.88
C GLN A 460 -19.18 4.88 -23.37
N GLU A 461 -18.85 5.83 -24.25
CA GLU A 461 -18.60 5.54 -25.66
C GLU A 461 -17.34 4.69 -25.85
N GLN A 462 -16.26 4.95 -25.10
CA GLN A 462 -15.06 4.10 -25.12
C GLN A 462 -15.34 2.67 -24.64
N ILE A 463 -16.18 2.51 -23.61
CA ILE A 463 -16.64 1.19 -23.14
C ILE A 463 -17.44 0.48 -24.23
N ASN A 464 -18.35 1.18 -24.92
CA ASN A 464 -19.11 0.62 -26.04
C ASN A 464 -18.18 0.22 -27.19
N MET A 465 -17.15 1.00 -27.48
CA MET A 465 -16.11 0.67 -28.45
C MET A 465 -15.32 -0.58 -28.06
N ALA A 466 -14.84 -0.66 -26.81
CA ALA A 466 -14.12 -1.82 -26.29
C ALA A 466 -14.99 -3.10 -26.34
N ARG A 467 -16.28 -3.01 -26.02
CA ARG A 467 -17.23 -4.13 -26.18
C ARG A 467 -17.32 -4.62 -27.62
N LYS A 468 -17.38 -3.71 -28.60
CA LYS A 468 -17.36 -4.08 -30.02
C LYS A 468 -16.02 -4.71 -30.43
N GLN A 469 -14.92 -4.23 -29.88
CA GLN A 469 -13.58 -4.81 -30.11
C GLN A 469 -13.48 -6.25 -29.59
N ILE A 470 -14.07 -6.55 -28.43
CA ILE A 470 -14.15 -7.93 -27.91
C ILE A 470 -14.93 -8.82 -28.88
N VAL A 471 -16.11 -8.39 -29.33
CA VAL A 471 -16.92 -9.15 -30.30
C VAL A 471 -16.16 -9.37 -31.61
N MET A 472 -15.39 -8.36 -32.06
CA MET A 472 -14.53 -8.51 -33.23
C MET A 472 -13.44 -9.56 -33.00
N SER A 473 -12.76 -9.54 -31.86
CA SER A 473 -11.75 -10.54 -31.49
C SER A 473 -12.34 -11.96 -31.36
N GLU A 474 -13.56 -12.09 -30.84
CA GLU A 474 -14.28 -13.37 -30.77
C GLU A 474 -14.63 -13.89 -32.18
N THR A 475 -14.97 -12.99 -33.09
CA THR A 475 -15.23 -13.33 -34.50
C THR A 475 -13.95 -13.77 -35.20
N GLU A 476 -12.82 -13.09 -34.97
CA GLU A 476 -11.49 -13.50 -35.46
C GLU A 476 -11.08 -14.88 -34.92
N GLN A 477 -11.33 -15.14 -33.63
CA GLN A 477 -11.10 -16.44 -33.02
C GLN A 477 -11.95 -17.52 -33.68
N ALA A 478 -13.24 -17.26 -33.92
CA ALA A 478 -14.13 -18.18 -34.63
C ALA A 478 -13.67 -18.45 -36.07
N HIS A 479 -13.17 -17.43 -36.79
CA HIS A 479 -12.58 -17.60 -38.11
C HIS A 479 -11.31 -18.46 -38.08
N ALA A 480 -10.40 -18.22 -37.14
CA ALA A 480 -9.20 -19.05 -36.96
C ALA A 480 -9.56 -20.50 -36.56
N GLN A 481 -10.60 -20.69 -35.75
CA GLN A 481 -11.14 -22.02 -35.43
C GLN A 481 -11.68 -22.73 -36.66
N ALA A 482 -12.44 -22.04 -37.50
CA ALA A 482 -12.96 -22.61 -38.75
C ALA A 482 -11.82 -23.00 -39.71
N ILE A 483 -10.77 -22.19 -39.81
CA ILE A 483 -9.58 -22.50 -40.62
C ILE A 483 -8.87 -23.75 -40.08
N TYR A 484 -8.63 -23.84 -38.77
CA TYR A 484 -8.01 -25.02 -38.15
C TYR A 484 -8.85 -26.29 -38.34
N GLN A 485 -10.18 -26.19 -38.19
CA GLN A 485 -11.10 -27.29 -38.46
C GLN A 485 -11.02 -27.74 -39.92
N LEU A 486 -10.96 -26.81 -40.87
CA LEU A 486 -10.78 -27.14 -42.28
C LEU A 486 -9.44 -27.83 -42.54
N GLN A 487 -8.35 -27.34 -41.95
CA GLN A 487 -7.01 -27.93 -42.09
C GLN A 487 -6.92 -29.35 -41.51
N SER A 488 -7.63 -29.62 -40.41
CA SER A 488 -7.69 -30.94 -39.78
C SER A 488 -8.62 -31.92 -40.48
N THR A 489 -9.75 -31.45 -41.04
CA THR A 489 -10.78 -32.31 -41.65
C THR A 489 -10.64 -32.52 -43.15
N ARG A 490 -9.87 -31.69 -43.86
CA ARG A 490 -9.69 -31.85 -45.30
C ARG A 490 -9.02 -33.18 -45.64
N PHE A 491 -9.33 -33.69 -46.83
CA PHE A 491 -8.82 -34.97 -47.29
C PHE A 491 -7.28 -35.02 -47.36
N THR A 492 -6.65 -33.98 -47.90
CA THR A 492 -5.18 -33.84 -47.96
C THR A 492 -4.60 -33.29 -46.65
N SER A 493 -4.97 -33.89 -45.52
CA SER A 493 -4.47 -33.53 -44.19
C SER A 493 -3.11 -34.17 -43.90
N GLN A 494 -2.49 -33.77 -42.79
CA GLN A 494 -1.28 -34.42 -42.29
C GLN A 494 -1.46 -35.95 -42.12
N ALA A 495 -2.65 -36.41 -41.73
CA ALA A 495 -2.93 -37.84 -41.59
C ALA A 495 -2.81 -38.61 -42.92
N LEU A 496 -3.23 -38.01 -44.05
CA LEU A 496 -3.05 -38.60 -45.37
C LEU A 496 -1.56 -38.71 -45.71
N TYR A 497 -0.79 -37.64 -45.51
CA TYR A 497 0.65 -37.64 -45.82
C TYR A 497 1.43 -38.59 -44.89
N ASN A 498 1.07 -38.68 -43.61
CA ASN A 498 1.62 -39.70 -42.69
C ASN A 498 1.40 -41.12 -43.23
N TRP A 499 0.19 -41.41 -43.70
CA TRP A 499 -0.12 -42.71 -44.31
C TRP A 499 0.64 -42.92 -45.63
N MET A 500 0.69 -41.90 -46.50
CA MET A 500 1.40 -41.96 -47.78
C MET A 500 2.89 -42.20 -47.57
N VAL A 501 3.54 -41.48 -46.65
CA VAL A 501 4.96 -41.67 -46.31
C VAL A 501 5.20 -43.08 -45.77
N GLY A 502 4.38 -43.56 -44.83
CA GLY A 502 4.51 -44.92 -44.32
C GLY A 502 4.35 -45.99 -45.40
N ARG A 503 3.39 -45.81 -46.31
CA ARG A 503 3.14 -46.76 -47.41
C ARG A 503 4.21 -46.68 -48.49
N LEU A 504 4.60 -45.48 -48.92
CA LEU A 504 5.62 -45.25 -49.94
C LEU A 504 7.01 -45.66 -49.47
N SER A 505 7.38 -45.38 -48.20
CA SER A 505 8.66 -45.82 -47.63
C SER A 505 8.79 -47.36 -47.66
N SER A 506 7.72 -48.06 -47.27
CA SER A 506 7.68 -49.54 -47.35
C SER A 506 7.78 -50.06 -48.78
N LEU A 507 7.02 -49.49 -49.73
CA LEU A 507 7.08 -49.89 -51.14
C LEU A 507 8.41 -49.53 -51.79
N TYR A 508 9.00 -48.40 -51.42
CA TYR A 508 10.28 -47.92 -51.93
C TYR A 508 11.41 -48.85 -51.50
N TYR A 509 11.47 -49.24 -50.22
CA TYR A 509 12.46 -50.21 -49.74
C TYR A 509 12.32 -51.57 -50.45
N GLN A 510 11.09 -52.08 -50.60
CA GLN A 510 10.85 -53.34 -51.32
C GLN A 510 11.27 -53.26 -52.80
N MET A 511 11.02 -52.13 -53.46
CA MET A 511 11.44 -51.89 -54.85
C MET A 511 12.95 -51.75 -54.98
N TYR A 512 13.60 -51.09 -54.02
CA TYR A 512 15.05 -51.01 -53.93
C TYR A 512 15.67 -52.40 -53.78
N ASP A 513 15.17 -53.22 -52.85
CA ASP A 513 15.66 -54.58 -52.60
C ASP A 513 15.51 -55.48 -53.85
N ALA A 514 14.34 -55.46 -54.48
CA ALA A 514 14.08 -56.19 -55.71
C ALA A 514 15.00 -55.74 -56.87
N THR A 515 15.26 -54.43 -56.99
CA THR A 515 16.10 -53.86 -58.06
C THR A 515 17.59 -54.10 -57.82
N LEU A 516 18.03 -54.08 -56.57
CA LEU A 516 19.40 -54.37 -56.17
C LEU A 516 19.81 -55.76 -56.65
N SER A 517 18.90 -56.75 -56.52
CA SER A 517 19.14 -58.11 -57.02
C SER A 517 19.40 -58.16 -58.54
N LEU A 518 18.68 -57.36 -59.34
CA LEU A 518 18.89 -57.25 -60.79
C LEU A 518 20.20 -56.55 -61.14
N CYS A 519 20.61 -55.55 -60.36
CA CYS A 519 21.90 -54.87 -60.53
C CYS A 519 23.07 -55.84 -60.28
N TRP A 520 22.96 -56.68 -59.25
CA TRP A 520 23.92 -57.76 -59.01
C TRP A 520 23.91 -58.81 -60.15
N MET A 521 22.74 -59.17 -60.70
CA MET A 521 22.68 -60.05 -61.87
C MET A 521 23.37 -59.45 -63.10
N ALA A 522 23.27 -58.14 -63.32
CA ALA A 522 23.95 -57.44 -64.41
C ALA A 522 25.47 -57.47 -64.23
N LYS A 523 25.96 -57.21 -63.01
CA LYS A 523 27.39 -57.34 -62.67
C LYS A 523 27.91 -58.74 -62.94
N ASN A 524 27.21 -59.77 -62.46
CA ASN A 524 27.61 -61.17 -62.64
C ASN A 524 27.59 -61.60 -64.13
N ALA A 525 26.66 -61.07 -64.92
CA ALA A 525 26.61 -61.33 -66.36
C ALA A 525 27.83 -60.71 -67.07
N LEU A 526 28.25 -59.51 -66.66
CA LEU A 526 29.46 -58.86 -67.15
C LEU A 526 30.70 -59.66 -66.77
N GLU A 527 30.81 -60.09 -65.51
CA GLU A 527 31.93 -60.89 -65.01
C GLU A 527 32.18 -62.17 -65.81
N LYS A 528 31.10 -62.81 -66.28
CA LYS A 528 31.18 -63.98 -67.16
C LYS A 528 31.66 -63.64 -68.57
N GLU A 529 31.39 -62.43 -69.07
CA GLU A 529 31.76 -62.02 -70.44
C GLU A 529 33.20 -61.47 -70.53
N ILE A 530 33.68 -60.70 -69.54
CA ILE A 530 34.99 -60.01 -69.59
C ILE A 530 36.04 -60.52 -68.57
N GLY A 531 35.63 -61.36 -67.61
CA GLY A 531 36.48 -61.92 -66.55
C GLY A 531 36.44 -61.13 -65.23
N ASN A 532 36.52 -61.84 -64.10
CA ASN A 532 36.40 -61.29 -62.73
C ASN A 532 37.53 -60.32 -62.34
N ASP A 533 38.69 -60.45 -62.99
CA ASP A 533 39.87 -59.62 -62.70
C ASP A 533 39.67 -58.15 -63.09
N LYS A 534 38.67 -57.85 -63.94
CA LYS A 534 38.37 -56.50 -64.46
C LYS A 534 37.20 -55.79 -63.77
N THR A 535 36.38 -56.51 -63.00
CA THR A 535 35.19 -55.97 -62.30
C THR A 535 35.43 -55.73 -60.81
N THR A 536 36.65 -56.00 -60.32
CA THR A 536 37.04 -55.84 -58.92
C THR A 536 37.01 -54.36 -58.51
N GLY A 537 36.24 -54.04 -57.46
CA GLY A 537 36.08 -52.67 -56.93
C GLY A 537 34.92 -51.86 -57.53
N ILE A 538 34.26 -52.34 -58.59
CA ILE A 538 33.07 -51.70 -59.17
C ILE A 538 31.82 -52.26 -58.48
N PHE A 539 30.84 -51.41 -58.17
CA PHE A 539 29.65 -51.75 -57.39
C PHE A 539 29.99 -52.15 -55.94
N THR A 540 30.44 -51.18 -55.12
CA THR A 540 30.85 -51.40 -53.72
C THR A 540 29.97 -50.61 -52.72
N LEU A 541 29.18 -51.35 -51.90
CA LEU A 541 28.46 -50.90 -50.68
C LEU A 541 27.32 -49.86 -50.86
N PRO A 542 26.40 -49.74 -49.86
CA PRO A 542 24.97 -49.73 -50.12
C PRO A 542 24.51 -48.35 -50.58
N ALA A 543 23.71 -48.35 -51.64
CA ALA A 543 23.04 -47.14 -52.11
C ALA A 543 21.97 -46.62 -51.12
N TRP A 544 21.62 -47.40 -50.09
CA TRP A 544 20.58 -47.08 -49.12
C TRP A 544 21.14 -46.52 -47.81
N ASN A 545 20.60 -45.38 -47.36
CA ASN A 545 20.91 -44.77 -46.06
C ASN A 545 19.66 -44.68 -45.18
N ASP A 546 19.65 -45.38 -44.05
CA ASP A 546 18.50 -45.43 -43.13
C ASP A 546 18.17 -44.08 -42.47
N LEU A 547 19.18 -43.24 -42.19
CA LEU A 547 19.00 -41.92 -41.58
C LEU A 547 18.20 -40.99 -42.52
N TYR A 548 18.46 -41.08 -43.83
CA TYR A 548 17.82 -40.25 -44.85
C TYR A 548 16.68 -40.97 -45.60
N GLN A 549 16.06 -41.99 -44.99
CA GLN A 549 14.93 -42.74 -45.58
C GLN A 549 15.24 -43.38 -46.95
N GLY A 550 16.52 -43.67 -47.21
CA GLY A 550 16.98 -44.27 -48.46
C GLY A 550 16.95 -43.37 -49.68
N LEU A 551 16.69 -42.06 -49.53
CA LEU A 551 16.66 -41.12 -50.65
C LEU A 551 17.98 -41.13 -51.45
N LEU A 552 17.89 -40.89 -52.76
CA LEU A 552 18.99 -40.95 -53.74
C LEU A 552 19.58 -42.36 -54.01
N ALA A 553 19.01 -43.43 -53.44
CA ALA A 553 19.49 -44.78 -53.68
C ALA A 553 19.36 -45.22 -55.15
N GLY A 554 18.32 -44.75 -55.86
CA GLY A 554 18.11 -45.07 -57.27
C GLY A 554 19.16 -44.41 -58.17
N GLU A 555 19.45 -43.14 -57.91
CA GLU A 555 20.46 -42.35 -58.61
C GLU A 555 21.86 -42.97 -58.43
N MET A 556 22.17 -43.42 -57.21
CA MET A 556 23.43 -44.11 -56.92
C MET A 556 23.53 -45.46 -57.65
N LEU A 557 22.45 -46.26 -57.67
CA LEU A 557 22.41 -47.50 -58.46
C LEU A 557 22.57 -47.22 -59.97
N MET A 558 21.96 -46.14 -60.50
CA MET A 558 22.05 -45.78 -61.91
C MET A 558 23.49 -45.45 -62.31
N VAL A 559 24.21 -44.72 -61.47
CA VAL A 559 25.63 -44.40 -61.68
C VAL A 559 26.47 -45.67 -61.72
N GLU A 560 26.24 -46.62 -60.82
CA GLU A 560 26.96 -47.89 -60.81
C GLU A 560 26.64 -48.75 -62.03
N LEU A 561 25.38 -48.80 -62.49
CA LEU A 561 25.02 -49.46 -63.75
C LEU A 561 25.69 -48.80 -64.96
N GLN A 562 25.80 -47.47 -64.98
CA GLN A 562 26.49 -46.75 -66.06
C GLN A 562 27.99 -47.07 -66.11
N LYS A 563 28.64 -47.23 -64.94
CA LYS A 563 30.04 -47.69 -64.87
C LYS A 563 30.20 -49.10 -65.47
N LEU A 564 29.27 -50.01 -65.18
CA LEU A 564 29.28 -51.36 -65.77
C LEU A 564 29.10 -51.32 -67.30
N ASP A 565 28.20 -50.48 -67.80
CA ASP A 565 27.95 -50.32 -69.24
C ASP A 565 29.17 -49.73 -69.98
N ASN A 566 29.82 -48.71 -69.39
CA ASN A 566 31.07 -48.15 -69.92
C ASN A 566 32.19 -49.20 -69.97
N LEU A 567 32.35 -49.98 -68.90
CA LEU A 567 33.35 -51.06 -68.85
C LEU A 567 33.10 -52.12 -69.92
N TRP A 568 31.85 -52.50 -70.15
CA TRP A 568 31.50 -53.42 -71.22
C TRP A 568 31.85 -52.85 -72.59
N LEU A 569 31.56 -51.57 -72.87
CA LEU A 569 31.91 -50.92 -74.14
C LEU A 569 33.43 -50.82 -74.37
N GLU A 570 34.21 -50.58 -73.32
CA GLU A 570 35.68 -50.48 -73.39
C GLU A 570 36.37 -51.83 -73.63
N GLU A 571 35.85 -52.89 -73.01
CA GLU A 571 36.51 -54.21 -72.96
C GLU A 571 35.92 -55.24 -73.94
N ASN A 572 34.76 -54.96 -74.52
CA ASN A 572 34.13 -55.84 -75.50
C ASN A 572 34.90 -55.83 -76.83
N LYS A 573 35.73 -56.85 -77.02
CA LYS A 573 36.44 -57.11 -78.28
C LYS A 573 35.56 -57.96 -79.19
N ARG A 574 35.49 -57.63 -80.47
CA ARG A 574 34.86 -58.47 -81.50
C ARG A 574 35.54 -59.85 -81.49
N GLY A 575 34.87 -60.83 -80.89
CA GLY A 575 35.23 -62.25 -80.93
C GLY A 575 34.78 -62.91 -82.21
#